data_AF-A0A0U1DT98-F1
#
_entry.id   AF-A0A0U1DT98-F1
#
_cell.length_a   1.000
_cell.length_b   1.000
_cell.length_c   1.000
_cell.angle_alpha   90.00
_cell.angle_beta   90.00
_cell.angle_gamma   90.00
#
_symmetry.space_group_name_H-M   'P 1'
#
loop_
_entity.id
_entity.type
_entity.pdbx_description
1 polymer ?
#
loop_
_entity_poly.entity_id
_entity_poly.type
_entity_poly.pdbx_seq_one_letter_code
_entity_poly.pdbx_strand_id
1 'polypeptide(L)'
;MARPVGDFSRFDDPDKLVAYIGLNPKVRQSGNSAPVHGRISKAGRAHVRGVLVEAAWSASRAPGPLRAFYQRIKSRRGFQTAIVATARKMTVLAWHLVTKDQDYAFARPGLVTHKRRKLELAAGAPSRRGNYRQPGAAYNSKHRRDEENAVVEQAERAYEVLVAHWQPRKPATNHRSP
;
A
#
# COMPACT_ATOMS: atom_id res chain seq x y z
N MET A 1 2.74 -18.08 20.07
CA MET A 1 2.01 -17.20 19.13
C MET A 1 2.70 -17.22 17.77
N ALA A 2 2.17 -17.95 16.77
CA ALA A 2 2.82 -18.12 15.47
C ALA A 2 2.68 -16.87 14.58
N ARG A 3 3.80 -16.32 14.08
CA ARG A 3 3.84 -15.18 13.15
C ARG A 3 3.12 -15.54 11.84
N PRO A 4 2.00 -14.87 11.48
CA PRO A 4 1.15 -15.31 10.36
C PRO A 4 1.80 -15.27 8.97
N VAL A 5 2.72 -14.32 8.76
CA VAL A 5 3.40 -14.10 7.46
C VAL A 5 4.88 -14.50 7.52
N GLY A 6 5.49 -14.60 8.71
CA GLY A 6 6.89 -14.98 8.85
C GLY A 6 7.86 -13.98 8.22
N ASP A 7 8.89 -14.50 7.56
CA ASP A 7 9.85 -13.76 6.74
C ASP A 7 9.25 -13.50 5.33
N PHE A 8 9.45 -12.30 4.80
CA PHE A 8 9.01 -11.91 3.45
C PHE A 8 9.96 -12.48 2.37
N SER A 9 11.20 -12.81 2.73
CA SER A 9 12.21 -13.37 1.82
C SER A 9 11.82 -14.74 1.25
N ARG A 10 10.94 -15.49 1.93
CA ARG A 10 10.46 -16.81 1.49
C ARG A 10 9.59 -16.78 0.23
N PHE A 11 9.20 -15.59 -0.21
CA PHE A 11 8.41 -15.39 -1.42
C PHE A 11 9.29 -14.72 -2.46
N ASP A 12 9.63 -15.43 -3.54
CA ASP A 12 10.44 -14.87 -4.64
C ASP A 12 9.69 -13.79 -5.44
N ASP A 13 8.37 -13.74 -5.30
CA ASP A 13 7.49 -12.85 -6.05
C ASP A 13 6.35 -12.32 -5.15
N PRO A 14 6.01 -11.02 -5.25
CA PRO A 14 4.97 -10.41 -4.43
C PRO A 14 3.58 -10.98 -4.69
N ASP A 15 3.27 -11.50 -5.89
CA ASP A 15 2.01 -12.17 -6.18
C ASP A 15 1.90 -13.52 -5.45
N LYS A 16 3.01 -14.21 -5.17
CA LYS A 16 3.01 -15.41 -4.31
C LYS A 16 2.58 -15.05 -2.88
N LEU A 17 3.06 -13.93 -2.35
CA LEU A 17 2.63 -13.42 -1.04
C LEU A 17 1.13 -13.06 -1.05
N VAL A 18 0.66 -12.36 -2.09
CA VAL A 18 -0.76 -11.99 -2.25
C VAL A 18 -1.65 -13.23 -2.34
N ALA A 19 -1.20 -14.27 -3.07
CA ALA A 19 -1.88 -15.55 -3.19
C ALA A 19 -1.95 -16.29 -1.84
N TYR A 20 -0.83 -16.33 -1.11
CA TYR A 20 -0.72 -16.92 0.23
C TYR A 20 -1.67 -16.25 1.24
N ILE A 21 -1.82 -14.93 1.19
CA ILE A 21 -2.78 -14.19 2.04
C ILE A 21 -4.24 -14.38 1.54
N GLY A 22 -4.41 -14.67 0.26
CA GLY A 22 -5.70 -14.91 -0.37
C GLY A 22 -6.43 -13.65 -0.83
N LEU A 23 -5.68 -12.61 -1.22
CA LEU A 23 -6.20 -11.35 -1.77
C LEU A 23 -6.30 -11.34 -3.30
N ASN A 24 -5.77 -12.37 -3.99
CA ASN A 24 -5.83 -12.47 -5.44
C ASN A 24 -7.27 -12.81 -5.91
N PRO A 25 -7.86 -12.12 -6.92
CA PRO A 25 -9.08 -12.56 -7.57
C PRO A 25 -8.95 -14.01 -8.08
N LYS A 26 -10.01 -14.80 -7.94
CA LYS A 26 -10.09 -16.10 -8.62
C LYS A 26 -10.25 -15.85 -10.12
N VAL A 27 -9.34 -16.38 -10.91
CA VAL A 27 -9.43 -16.36 -12.36
C VAL A 27 -10.12 -17.64 -12.80
N ARG A 28 -11.20 -17.51 -13.58
CA ARG A 28 -11.80 -18.62 -14.33
C ARG A 28 -11.52 -18.39 -15.80
N GLN A 29 -10.75 -19.30 -16.40
CA GLN A 29 -10.49 -19.31 -17.83
C GLN A 29 -10.85 -20.70 -18.34
N SER A 30 -11.86 -20.78 -19.20
CA SER A 30 -12.24 -22.00 -19.92
C SER A 30 -11.86 -21.83 -21.39
N GLY A 31 -10.90 -22.62 -21.88
CA GLY A 31 -10.42 -22.56 -23.27
C GLY A 31 -9.70 -21.24 -23.64
N ASN A 32 -9.84 -20.81 -24.90
CA ASN A 32 -9.24 -19.58 -25.44
C ASN A 32 -9.98 -18.28 -25.03
N SER A 33 -10.98 -18.37 -24.15
CA SER A 33 -11.77 -17.22 -23.71
C SER A 33 -10.98 -16.29 -22.80
N ALA A 34 -11.33 -15.00 -22.82
CA ALA A 34 -10.71 -13.99 -21.97
C ALA A 34 -10.87 -14.37 -20.47
N PRO A 35 -9.83 -14.20 -19.64
CA PRO A 35 -9.88 -14.58 -18.22
C PRO A 35 -10.96 -13.79 -17.46
N VAL A 36 -11.94 -14.49 -16.89
CA VAL A 36 -12.98 -13.87 -16.05
C VAL A 36 -12.48 -13.82 -14.61
N HIS A 37 -12.42 -12.62 -14.05
CA HIS A 37 -11.96 -12.40 -12.68
C HIS A 37 -13.17 -12.33 -11.73
N GLY A 38 -13.26 -13.28 -10.81
CA GLY A 38 -14.32 -13.39 -9.81
C GLY A 38 -13.92 -12.90 -8.42
N ARG A 39 -14.59 -13.43 -7.39
CA ARG A 39 -14.29 -13.15 -5.97
C ARG A 39 -12.85 -13.54 -5.63
N ILE A 40 -12.29 -12.94 -4.58
CA ILE A 40 -10.95 -13.30 -4.09
C ILE A 40 -10.84 -14.77 -3.68
N SER A 41 -9.62 -15.33 -3.76
CA SER A 41 -9.36 -16.74 -3.50
C SER A 41 -9.71 -17.18 -2.08
N LYS A 42 -9.46 -16.30 -1.09
CA LYS A 42 -9.58 -16.55 0.35
C LYS A 42 -8.66 -17.66 0.89
N ALA A 43 -7.65 -18.08 0.14
CA ALA A 43 -6.77 -19.22 0.45
C ALA A 43 -5.90 -19.05 1.71
N GLY A 44 -5.80 -17.84 2.27
CA GLY A 44 -5.06 -17.54 3.50
C GLY A 44 -5.94 -17.23 4.73
N ARG A 45 -5.27 -17.06 5.88
CA ARG A 45 -5.90 -16.79 7.19
C ARG A 45 -6.81 -15.56 7.14
N ALA A 46 -8.08 -15.74 7.52
CA ALA A 46 -9.08 -14.68 7.51
C ALA A 46 -8.67 -13.45 8.34
N HIS A 47 -8.03 -13.66 9.50
CA HIS A 47 -7.57 -12.59 10.37
C HIS A 47 -6.56 -11.64 9.69
N VAL A 48 -5.54 -12.20 9.02
CA VAL A 48 -4.52 -11.38 8.31
C VAL A 48 -5.18 -10.54 7.22
N ARG A 49 -6.12 -11.14 6.49
CA ARG A 49 -6.86 -10.45 5.44
C ARG A 49 -7.75 -9.35 6.02
N GLY A 50 -8.43 -9.58 7.15
CA GLY A 50 -9.23 -8.58 7.85
C GLY A 50 -8.42 -7.36 8.25
N VAL A 51 -7.29 -7.58 8.93
CA VAL A 51 -6.36 -6.51 9.34
C VAL A 51 -5.83 -5.73 8.12
N LEU A 52 -5.50 -6.40 7.03
CA LEU A 52 -5.04 -5.73 5.80
C LEU A 52 -6.15 -4.90 5.13
N VAL A 53 -7.40 -5.37 5.16
CA VAL A 53 -8.56 -4.64 4.65
C VAL A 53 -8.83 -3.38 5.50
N GLU A 54 -8.75 -3.49 6.83
CA GLU A 54 -8.89 -2.34 7.74
C GLU A 54 -7.76 -1.33 7.57
N ALA A 55 -6.52 -1.82 7.41
CA ALA A 55 -5.37 -0.98 7.10
C ALA A 55 -5.55 -0.26 5.76
N ALA A 56 -6.06 -0.95 4.73
CA ALA A 56 -6.35 -0.36 3.43
C ALA A 56 -7.46 0.70 3.49
N TRP A 57 -8.50 0.48 4.29
CA TRP A 57 -9.53 1.50 4.52
C TRP A 57 -8.98 2.73 5.26
N SER A 58 -8.08 2.52 6.22
CA SER A 58 -7.42 3.64 6.88
C SER A 58 -6.50 4.41 5.90
N ALA A 59 -5.74 3.68 5.08
CA ALA A 59 -4.89 4.27 4.04
C ALA A 59 -5.70 5.00 2.95
N SER A 60 -6.91 4.54 2.62
CA SER A 60 -7.75 5.19 1.61
C SER A 60 -8.35 6.53 2.06
N ARG A 61 -8.29 6.83 3.36
CA ARG A 61 -8.77 8.09 3.95
C ARG A 61 -7.65 9.10 4.18
N ALA A 62 -6.41 8.64 4.29
CA ALA A 62 -5.25 9.52 4.37
C ALA A 62 -4.90 10.07 2.98
N PRO A 63 -4.42 11.32 2.86
CA PRO A 63 -3.90 11.82 1.60
C PRO A 63 -2.72 10.96 1.12
N GLY A 64 -2.54 10.89 -0.19
CA GLY A 64 -1.40 10.25 -0.84
C GLY A 64 -1.78 9.30 -1.99
N PRO A 65 -0.78 8.72 -2.68
CA PRO A 65 -1.01 7.93 -3.91
C PRO A 65 -1.90 6.69 -3.74
N LEU A 66 -2.00 6.14 -2.52
CA LEU A 66 -2.90 5.02 -2.22
C LEU A 66 -4.37 5.44 -2.22
N ARG A 67 -4.68 6.69 -1.81
CA ARG A 67 -6.03 7.26 -1.87
C ARG A 67 -6.45 7.51 -3.32
N ALA A 68 -5.62 8.16 -4.12
CA ALA A 68 -5.87 8.31 -5.56
C ALA A 68 -6.07 6.95 -6.26
N PHE A 69 -5.23 5.95 -5.95
CA PHE A 69 -5.43 4.59 -6.47
C PHE A 69 -6.79 4.01 -6.06
N TYR A 70 -7.15 4.11 -4.78
CA TYR A 70 -8.43 3.64 -4.28
C TYR A 70 -9.61 4.33 -4.98
N GLN A 71 -9.59 5.66 -5.09
CA GLN A 71 -10.66 6.43 -5.72
C GLN A 71 -10.86 6.05 -7.19
N ARG A 72 -9.77 5.87 -7.94
CA ARG A 72 -9.79 5.41 -9.33
C ARG A 72 -10.42 4.02 -9.50
N ILE A 73 -10.18 3.10 -8.58
CA ILE A 73 -10.81 1.77 -8.63
C ILE A 73 -12.26 1.84 -8.16
N LYS A 74 -12.56 2.66 -7.14
CA LYS A 74 -13.89 2.83 -6.58
C LYS A 74 -14.87 3.35 -7.63
N SER A 75 -14.47 4.34 -8.43
CA SER A 75 -15.31 4.90 -9.50
C SER A 75 -15.66 3.88 -10.59
N ARG A 76 -14.82 2.84 -10.79
CA ARG A 76 -15.00 1.83 -11.84
C ARG A 76 -15.65 0.54 -11.39
N ARG A 77 -15.39 0.09 -10.16
CA ARG A 77 -15.73 -1.27 -9.69
C ARG A 77 -16.39 -1.30 -8.31
N GLY A 78 -16.72 -0.14 -7.76
CA GLY A 78 -17.37 0.01 -6.46
C GLY A 78 -16.44 -0.10 -5.25
N PHE A 79 -17.02 0.20 -4.10
CA PHE A 79 -16.32 0.35 -2.82
C PHE A 79 -15.57 -0.92 -2.37
N GLN A 80 -16.26 -2.06 -2.32
CA GLN A 80 -15.69 -3.30 -1.78
C GLN A 80 -14.49 -3.78 -2.61
N THR A 81 -14.62 -3.74 -3.94
CA THR A 81 -13.53 -4.09 -4.86
C THR A 81 -12.34 -3.15 -4.69
N ALA A 82 -12.59 -1.85 -4.52
CA ALA A 82 -11.54 -0.87 -4.37
C ALA A 82 -10.72 -1.06 -3.09
N ILE A 83 -11.36 -1.34 -1.94
CA ILE A 83 -10.63 -1.60 -0.69
C ILE A 83 -9.75 -2.84 -0.82
N VAL A 84 -10.30 -3.93 -1.38
CA VAL A 84 -9.55 -5.17 -1.57
C VAL A 84 -8.38 -4.98 -2.55
N ALA A 85 -8.57 -4.22 -3.62
CA ALA A 85 -7.52 -3.86 -4.55
C ALA A 85 -6.42 -3.02 -3.87
N THR A 86 -6.79 -2.08 -2.99
CA THR A 86 -5.84 -1.29 -2.19
C THR A 86 -5.08 -2.18 -1.21
N ALA A 87 -5.74 -3.13 -0.54
CA ALA A 87 -5.08 -4.10 0.34
C ALA A 87 -4.06 -4.96 -0.42
N ARG A 88 -4.41 -5.43 -1.63
CA ARG A 88 -3.46 -6.11 -2.52
C ARG A 88 -2.27 -5.21 -2.85
N LYS A 89 -2.51 -3.95 -3.26
CA LYS A 89 -1.44 -3.00 -3.59
C LYS A 89 -0.52 -2.73 -2.39
N MET A 90 -1.07 -2.58 -1.19
CA MET A 90 -0.30 -2.42 0.04
C MET A 90 0.55 -3.65 0.36
N THR A 91 0.04 -4.85 0.09
CA THR A 91 0.80 -6.10 0.30
C THR A 91 2.01 -6.18 -0.62
N VAL A 92 1.84 -5.84 -1.90
CA VAL A 92 2.93 -5.79 -2.88
C VAL A 92 3.97 -4.72 -2.50
N LEU A 93 3.50 -3.54 -2.09
CA LEU A 93 4.38 -2.48 -1.60
C LEU A 93 5.18 -2.94 -0.38
N ALA A 94 4.52 -3.56 0.61
CA ALA A 94 5.19 -4.05 1.81
C ALA A 94 6.29 -5.07 1.47
N TRP A 95 6.03 -5.99 0.52
CA TRP A 95 7.05 -6.95 0.06
C TRP A 95 8.27 -6.24 -0.53
N HIS A 96 8.07 -5.25 -1.42
CA HIS A 96 9.19 -4.52 -2.01
C HIS A 96 9.97 -3.70 -0.98
N LEU A 97 9.29 -3.01 -0.07
CA LEU A 97 9.93 -2.19 0.97
C LEU A 97 10.77 -3.05 1.91
N VAL A 98 10.25 -4.19 2.35
CA VAL A 98 10.98 -5.11 3.24
C VAL A 98 12.14 -5.78 2.50
N THR A 99 11.92 -6.24 1.27
CA THR A 99 12.94 -6.99 0.51
C THR A 99 14.08 -6.11 0.02
N LYS A 100 13.80 -4.82 -0.26
CA LYS A 100 14.81 -3.85 -0.73
C LYS A 100 15.37 -2.99 0.40
N ASP A 101 14.94 -3.21 1.64
CA ASP A 101 15.25 -2.36 2.80
C ASP A 101 15.04 -0.86 2.51
N GLN A 102 13.87 -0.54 1.95
CA GLN A 102 13.50 0.82 1.55
C GLN A 102 12.36 1.34 2.40
N ASP A 103 12.44 2.62 2.76
CA ASP A 103 11.35 3.33 3.39
C ASP A 103 10.27 3.72 2.37
N TYR A 104 9.02 3.77 2.85
CA TYR A 104 7.92 4.25 2.01
C TYR A 104 8.09 5.75 1.73
N ALA A 105 8.31 6.10 0.47
CA ALA A 105 8.62 7.47 0.05
C ALA A 105 7.56 8.53 0.45
N PHE A 106 6.29 8.14 0.55
CA PHE A 106 5.19 9.04 0.92
C PHE A 106 4.81 8.91 2.41
N ALA A 107 5.72 8.40 3.23
CA ALA A 107 5.52 8.34 4.67
C ALA A 107 5.69 9.73 5.29
N ARG A 108 4.87 10.00 6.31
CA ARG A 108 4.94 11.25 7.09
C ARG A 108 5.99 11.13 8.19
N PRO A 109 7.11 11.87 8.16
CA PRO A 109 8.22 11.68 9.08
C PRO A 109 7.83 11.81 10.56
N GLY A 110 6.96 12.77 10.91
CA GLY A 110 6.45 12.94 12.28
C GLY A 110 5.64 11.74 12.76
N LEU A 111 4.83 11.14 11.88
CA LEU A 111 4.06 9.93 12.21
C LEU A 111 4.96 8.70 12.32
N VAL A 112 5.94 8.55 11.43
CA VAL A 112 6.88 7.41 11.42
C VAL A 112 7.72 7.42 12.69
N THR A 113 8.30 8.56 13.06
CA THR A 113 9.10 8.71 14.27
C THR A 113 8.28 8.41 15.53
N HIS A 114 7.03 8.89 15.60
CA HIS A 114 6.11 8.58 16.70
C HIS A 114 5.82 7.06 16.80
N LYS A 115 5.51 6.41 15.67
CA LYS A 115 5.22 4.97 15.64
C LYS A 115 6.45 4.13 15.99
N ARG A 116 7.63 4.44 15.43
CA ARG A 116 8.90 3.78 15.77
C ARG A 116 9.16 3.89 17.27
N ARG A 117 8.98 5.08 17.85
CA ARG A 117 9.15 5.29 19.29
C ARG A 117 8.21 4.43 20.13
N LYS A 118 6.95 4.30 19.73
CA LYS A 118 5.98 3.43 20.43
C LYS A 118 6.41 1.97 20.39
N LEU A 119 6.98 1.51 19.26
CA LEU A 119 7.52 0.16 19.13
C LEU A 119 8.77 -0.05 19.99
N GLU A 120 9.69 0.92 20.03
CA GLU A 120 10.87 0.88 20.89
C GLU A 120 10.48 0.74 22.37
N LEU A 121 9.50 1.53 22.83
CA LEU A 121 9.00 1.45 24.20
C LEU A 121 8.36 0.09 24.49
N ALA A 122 7.58 -0.46 23.56
CA ALA A 122 7.01 -1.80 23.69
C ALA A 122 8.07 -2.90 23.68
N ALA A 123 9.22 -2.66 23.05
CA ALA A 123 10.38 -3.57 23.02
C ALA A 123 11.30 -3.41 24.25
N GLY A 124 10.95 -2.56 25.22
CA GLY A 124 11.70 -2.39 26.48
C GLY A 124 12.73 -1.26 26.47
N ALA A 125 12.75 -0.39 25.45
CA ALA A 125 13.64 0.77 25.44
C ALA A 125 13.30 1.74 26.60
N PRO A 126 14.30 2.40 27.20
CA PRO A 126 14.07 3.30 28.32
C PRO A 126 13.17 4.47 27.91
N SER A 127 12.21 4.79 28.78
CA SER A 127 11.40 6.00 28.65
C SER A 127 12.29 7.22 28.85
N ARG A 128 12.19 8.19 27.94
CA ARG A 128 12.92 9.47 28.02
C ARG A 128 11.88 10.54 28.32
N ARG A 129 11.53 10.72 29.60
CA ARG A 129 10.67 11.83 30.04
C ARG A 129 11.47 13.14 30.00
N GLY A 130 10.83 14.23 29.60
CA GLY A 130 11.36 15.60 29.79
C GLY A 130 12.09 16.25 28.62
N ASN A 131 12.33 15.57 27.49
CA ASN A 131 13.10 16.15 26.37
C ASN A 131 12.20 16.47 25.15
N TYR A 132 11.60 17.66 25.14
CA TYR A 132 10.67 18.15 24.08
C TYR A 132 11.33 18.41 22.72
N ARG A 133 12.67 18.33 22.61
CA ARG A 133 13.42 18.52 21.34
C ARG A 133 13.42 17.31 20.41
N GLN A 134 12.83 16.18 20.83
CA GLN A 134 12.86 14.95 20.03
C GLN A 134 11.92 15.02 18.80
N PRO A 135 12.29 14.40 17.65
CA PRO A 135 11.51 14.45 16.41
C PRO A 135 10.04 14.06 16.54
N GLY A 136 9.70 13.16 17.48
CA GLY A 136 8.32 12.72 17.73
C GLY A 136 7.38 13.81 18.27
N ALA A 137 7.90 14.91 18.82
CA ALA A 137 7.09 16.06 19.24
C ALA A 137 6.46 16.79 18.04
N ALA A 138 7.08 16.68 16.85
CA ALA A 138 6.57 17.23 15.60
C ALA A 138 5.19 16.66 15.23
N TYR A 139 4.89 15.44 15.66
CA TYR A 139 3.59 14.80 15.43
C TYR A 139 2.41 15.60 16.00
N ASN A 140 2.58 16.24 17.16
CA ASN A 140 1.49 16.99 17.80
C ASN A 140 1.34 18.42 17.23
N SER A 141 2.37 18.95 16.56
CA SER A 141 2.30 20.27 15.94
C SER A 141 1.33 20.26 14.76
N LYS A 142 0.33 21.14 14.78
CA LYS A 142 -0.63 21.28 13.66
C LYS A 142 0.08 21.74 12.39
N HIS A 143 0.93 22.77 12.49
CA HIS A 143 1.69 23.33 11.37
C HIS A 143 2.51 22.26 10.63
N ARG A 144 3.31 21.47 11.36
CA ARG A 144 4.10 20.37 10.78
C ARG A 144 3.23 19.33 10.11
N ARG A 145 2.07 19.00 10.70
CA ARG A 145 1.12 18.04 10.11
C ARG A 145 0.54 18.57 8.80
N ASP A 146 0.26 19.86 8.72
CA ASP A 146 -0.29 20.50 7.52
C ASP A 146 0.76 20.59 6.41
N GLU A 147 2.02 20.94 6.74
CA GLU A 147 3.15 20.89 5.80
C GLU A 147 3.38 19.49 5.23
N GLU A 148 3.43 18.47 6.09
CA GLU A 148 3.55 17.06 5.67
C GLU A 148 2.38 16.63 4.78
N ASN A 149 1.16 17.05 5.13
CA ASN A 149 -0.02 16.75 4.33
C ASN A 149 0.07 17.40 2.94
N ALA A 150 0.51 18.66 2.84
CA ALA A 150 0.64 19.36 1.57
C ALA A 150 1.63 18.65 0.62
N VAL A 151 2.76 18.17 1.13
CA VAL A 151 3.74 17.38 0.35
C VAL A 151 3.11 16.08 -0.15
N VAL A 152 2.38 15.37 0.72
CA VAL A 152 1.73 14.10 0.37
C VAL A 152 0.58 14.32 -0.63
N GLU A 153 -0.15 15.43 -0.53
CA GLU A 153 -1.18 15.83 -1.49
C GLU A 153 -0.59 16.18 -2.86
N GLN A 154 0.55 16.86 -2.89
CA GLN A 154 1.27 17.11 -4.13
C GLN A 154 1.67 15.79 -4.81
N ALA A 155 2.16 14.82 -4.03
CA ALA A 155 2.45 13.48 -4.52
C ALA A 155 1.20 12.73 -5.01
N GLU A 156 0.06 12.89 -4.33
CA GLU A 156 -1.22 12.35 -4.78
C GLU A 156 -1.60 12.89 -6.15
N ARG A 157 -1.55 14.21 -6.35
CA ARG A 157 -1.82 14.86 -7.65
C ARG A 157 -0.84 14.40 -8.72
N ALA A 158 0.46 14.31 -8.41
CA ALA A 158 1.47 13.83 -9.34
C ALA A 158 1.18 12.39 -9.79
N TYR A 159 0.74 11.52 -8.87
CA TYR A 159 0.31 10.17 -9.19
C TYR A 159 -0.93 10.15 -10.08
N GLU A 160 -1.93 11.00 -9.82
CA GLU A 160 -3.13 11.13 -10.67
C GLU A 160 -2.77 11.53 -12.11
N VAL A 161 -1.91 12.55 -12.26
CA VAL A 161 -1.41 13.01 -13.56
C VAL A 161 -0.66 11.88 -14.27
N LEU A 162 0.31 11.24 -13.59
CA LEU A 162 1.08 10.13 -14.16
C LEU A 162 0.18 9.00 -14.64
N VAL A 163 -0.83 8.66 -13.85
CA VAL A 163 -1.80 7.62 -14.19
C VAL A 163 -2.70 8.02 -15.35
N ALA A 164 -3.14 9.29 -15.42
CA ALA A 164 -3.99 9.77 -16.50
C ALA A 164 -3.28 9.70 -17.86
N HIS A 165 -1.97 9.97 -17.87
CA HIS A 165 -1.13 9.91 -19.07
C HIS A 165 -0.55 8.51 -19.34
N TRP A 166 -0.76 7.55 -18.43
CA TRP A 166 -0.22 6.20 -18.59
C TRP A 166 -0.98 5.43 -19.68
N GLN A 167 -0.33 5.22 -20.81
CA GLN A 167 -0.85 4.42 -21.91
C GLN A 167 -0.43 2.94 -21.76
N PRO A 168 -1.37 1.99 -21.74
CA PRO A 168 -1.07 0.57 -21.52
C PRO A 168 -0.43 -0.13 -22.74
N ARG A 169 -0.33 0.53 -23.90
CA ARG A 169 0.21 -0.06 -25.14
C ARG A 169 1.42 0.76 -25.61
N LYS A 170 2.50 0.07 -25.99
CA LYS A 170 3.59 0.66 -26.78
C LYS A 170 2.97 1.20 -28.09
N PRO A 171 3.28 2.43 -28.55
CA PRO A 171 2.81 2.91 -29.85
C PRO A 171 3.29 1.94 -30.93
N ALA A 172 2.42 1.60 -31.87
CA ALA A 172 2.77 0.73 -32.99
C ALA A 172 3.91 1.37 -33.78
N THR A 173 5.04 0.68 -33.90
CA THR A 173 6.14 1.08 -34.77
C THR A 173 5.69 0.85 -36.22
N ASN A 174 5.12 1.89 -36.84
CA ASN A 174 4.88 1.90 -38.28
C ASN A 174 6.25 1.97 -38.99
N HIS A 175 6.81 0.82 -39.33
CA HIS A 175 7.87 0.73 -40.32
C HIS A 175 7.25 0.98 -41.71
N ARG A 176 7.06 2.25 -42.08
CA ARG A 176 6.99 2.62 -43.49
C ARG A 176 8.41 2.85 -43.96
N SER A 177 8.99 1.84 -44.59
CA SER A 177 10.21 2.01 -45.39
C SER A 177 9.82 2.69 -46.72
N PRO A 178 10.71 3.55 -47.26
CA PRO A 178 10.47 4.34 -48.48
C PRO A 178 10.33 3.51 -49.75
#